data_AF-A0ABD0QAM4-F1
#
_entry.id   AF-A0ABD0QAM4-F1
#
_cell.length_a   1.000
_cell.length_b   1.000
_cell.length_c   1.000
_cell.angle_alpha   90.00
_cell.angle_beta   90.00
_cell.angle_gamma   90.00
#
_symmetry.space_group_name_H-M   'P 1'
#
loop_
_entity.id
_entity.type
_entity.pdbx_description
1 polymer ?
#
loop_
_entity_poly.entity_id
_entity_poly.type
_entity_poly.pdbx_seq_one_letter_code
_entity_poly.pdbx_strand_id
1 'polypeptide(L)'
;KAFTQRCSLESHLRKIHGVRQQYAYRQRRSKIFVCEDCGFTSSRPDEYFLHVRQQHPSSPALRRYYRKHMLESPSQHSIAPFMLYPAAGLY
;
A
#
# COMPACT_ATOMS: atom_id res chain seq x y z
N LYS A 1 -3.44 33.56 -15.13
CA LYS A 1 -2.88 33.24 -13.79
C LYS A 1 -1.83 32.14 -14.01
N ALA A 2 -0.53 32.47 -13.90
CA ALA A 2 0.55 31.57 -14.31
C ALA A 2 0.79 30.46 -13.28
N PHE A 3 1.10 29.25 -13.77
CA PHE A 3 1.43 28.09 -12.96
C PHE A 3 2.81 28.30 -12.31
N THR A 4 2.83 28.68 -11.03
CA THR A 4 4.06 28.65 -10.26
C THR A 4 4.41 27.17 -10.01
N GLN A 5 5.62 26.77 -10.41
CA GLN A 5 6.10 25.42 -10.12
C GLN A 5 6.10 25.20 -8.61
N ARG A 6 5.40 24.13 -8.19
CA ARG A 6 5.39 23.70 -6.79
C ARG A 6 6.76 23.10 -6.46
N CYS A 7 7.45 23.66 -5.49
CA CYS A 7 8.64 23.04 -4.91
C CYS A 7 8.24 21.95 -3.90
N SER A 8 9.14 21.01 -3.61
CA SER A 8 8.89 20.04 -2.54
C SER A 8 8.86 20.73 -1.18
N LEU A 9 8.10 20.17 -0.24
CA LEU A 9 8.04 20.65 1.14
C LEU A 9 9.45 20.72 1.77
N GLU A 10 10.29 19.70 1.56
CA GLU A 10 11.66 19.71 2.10
C GLU A 10 12.51 20.85 1.55
N SER A 11 12.37 21.16 0.25
CA SER A 11 13.08 22.26 -0.39
C SER A 11 12.59 23.61 0.13
N HIS A 12 11.27 23.76 0.31
CA HIS A 12 10.64 24.94 0.90
C HIS A 12 11.17 25.18 2.32
N LEU A 13 11.11 24.16 3.18
CA LEU A 13 11.55 24.26 4.57
C LEU A 13 13.02 24.66 4.70
N ARG A 14 13.88 24.10 3.84
CA ARG A 14 15.30 24.47 3.82
C ARG A 14 15.51 25.91 3.34
N LYS A 15 14.89 26.32 2.23
CA LYS A 15 15.13 27.63 1.60
C LYS A 15 14.50 28.79 2.36
N ILE A 16 13.28 28.61 2.87
CA ILE A 16 12.48 29.68 3.47
C ILE A 16 12.66 29.73 4.98
N HIS A 17 12.75 28.57 5.63
CA HIS A 17 12.82 28.48 7.09
C HIS A 17 14.21 28.06 7.60
N GLY A 18 15.17 27.80 6.73
CA GLY A 18 16.51 27.35 7.12
C GLY A 18 16.54 25.95 7.76
N VAL A 19 15.45 25.19 7.70
CA VAL A 19 15.33 23.90 8.40
C VAL A 19 16.22 22.86 7.73
N ARG A 20 17.24 22.39 8.47
CA ARG A 20 18.11 21.29 8.05
C ARG A 20 17.32 19.99 8.05
N GLN A 21 17.35 19.31 6.92
CA GLN A 21 16.65 18.04 6.74
C GLN A 21 17.46 16.92 7.41
N GLN A 22 16.79 16.06 8.17
CA GLN A 22 17.42 14.92 8.84
C GLN A 22 17.64 13.72 7.90
N TYR A 23 16.98 13.71 6.74
CA TYR A 23 17.13 12.68 5.73
C TYR A 23 18.35 12.95 4.83
N ALA A 24 19.05 11.88 4.45
CA ALA A 24 20.13 11.92 3.48
C ALA A 24 19.61 12.26 2.07
N TYR A 25 20.52 12.64 1.18
CA TYR A 25 20.19 12.97 -0.20
C TYR A 25 19.48 11.79 -0.90
N ARG A 26 18.31 12.06 -1.50
CA ARG A 26 17.41 11.08 -2.16
C ARG A 26 16.93 9.92 -1.27
N GLN A 27 17.05 10.03 0.05
CA GLN A 27 16.52 9.03 0.97
C GLN A 27 14.99 8.97 0.89
N ARG A 28 14.45 7.76 0.70
CA ARG A 28 13.01 7.52 0.79
C ARG A 28 12.59 7.46 2.27
N ARG A 29 11.48 8.12 2.60
CA ARG A 29 10.81 7.92 3.90
C ARG A 29 10.18 6.53 3.97
N SER A 30 10.04 5.99 5.18
CA SER A 30 9.30 4.76 5.40
C SER A 30 7.83 4.94 4.99
N LYS A 31 7.23 3.88 4.45
CA LYS A 31 5.79 3.86 4.18
C LYS A 31 5.04 4.00 5.50
N ILE A 32 4.07 4.91 5.53
CA ILE A 32 3.14 5.05 6.65
C ILE A 32 1.74 4.66 6.17
N PHE A 33 0.98 4.04 7.05
CA PHE A 33 -0.43 3.76 6.88
C PHE A 33 -1.21 4.78 7.70
N VAL A 34 -2.21 5.41 7.11
CA VAL A 34 -3.01 6.47 7.73
C VAL A 34 -4.48 6.05 7.69
N CYS A 35 -5.15 6.09 8.83
CA CYS A 35 -6.58 5.85 8.92
C CYS A 35 -7.33 7.12 8.47
N GLU A 36 -8.17 6.99 7.45
CA GLU A 36 -8.95 8.10 6.92
C GLU A 36 -10.05 8.55 7.89
N ASP A 37 -10.53 7.65 8.76
CA ASP A 37 -11.65 7.91 9.68
C ASP A 37 -11.23 8.72 10.93
N CYS A 38 -10.02 8.50 11.46
CA CYS A 38 -9.56 9.13 12.70
C CYS A 38 -8.14 9.72 12.67
N GLY A 39 -7.40 9.57 11.57
CA GLY A 39 -6.04 10.08 11.42
C GLY A 39 -4.95 9.26 12.13
N PHE A 40 -5.27 8.08 12.70
CA PHE A 40 -4.27 7.19 13.28
C PHE A 40 -3.21 6.81 12.24
N THR A 41 -1.93 6.90 12.61
CA THR A 41 -0.81 6.56 11.74
C THR A 41 0.03 5.45 12.33
N SER A 42 0.37 4.43 11.52
CA SER A 42 1.37 3.42 11.90
C SER A 42 2.32 3.13 10.73
N SER A 43 3.55 2.75 11.04
CA SER A 43 4.52 2.23 10.07
C SER A 43 4.30 0.74 9.77
N ARG A 44 3.55 0.03 10.63
CA ARG A 44 3.30 -1.40 10.53
C ARG A 44 1.89 -1.67 10.00
N PRO A 45 1.74 -2.52 8.97
CA PRO A 45 0.42 -2.85 8.43
C PRO A 45 -0.47 -3.58 9.45
N ASP A 46 0.11 -4.44 10.30
CA ASP A 46 -0.64 -5.23 11.28
C ASP A 46 -1.33 -4.35 12.34
N GLU A 47 -0.60 -3.36 12.86
CA GLU A 47 -1.13 -2.40 13.84
C GLU A 47 -2.22 -1.53 13.23
N TYR A 48 -1.99 -1.03 12.00
CA TYR A 48 -3.00 -0.29 11.26
C TYR A 48 -4.29 -1.09 11.08
N PHE A 49 -4.17 -2.36 10.66
CA PHE A 49 -5.33 -3.20 10.46
C PHE A 49 -6.05 -3.53 11.77
N LEU A 50 -5.30 -3.84 12.83
CA LEU A 50 -5.86 -4.10 14.15
C LEU A 50 -6.61 -2.87 14.67
N HIS A 51 -6.05 -1.68 14.49
CA HIS A 51 -6.72 -0.41 14.79
C HIS A 51 -8.04 -0.27 14.03
N VAL A 52 -8.03 -0.44 12.70
CA VAL A 52 -9.26 -0.32 11.88
C VAL A 52 -10.29 -1.35 12.33
N ARG A 53 -9.88 -2.59 12.62
CA ARG A 53 -10.80 -3.65 13.07
C ARG A 53 -11.46 -3.35 14.42
N GLN A 54 -10.72 -2.75 15.35
CA GLN A 54 -11.21 -2.47 16.71
C GLN A 54 -11.99 -1.16 16.81
N GLN A 55 -11.51 -0.10 16.17
CA GLN A 55 -12.08 1.25 16.29
C GLN A 55 -13.08 1.57 15.18
N HIS A 56 -12.95 0.92 14.01
CA HIS A 56 -13.76 1.21 12.83
C HIS A 56 -14.27 -0.09 12.15
N PRO A 57 -15.02 -0.95 12.86
CA PRO A 57 -15.41 -2.27 12.37
C PRO A 57 -16.28 -2.25 11.10
N SER A 58 -17.01 -1.16 10.85
CA SER A 58 -17.85 -0.97 9.66
C SER A 58 -17.14 -0.28 8.49
N SER A 59 -15.88 0.14 8.67
CA SER A 59 -15.14 0.93 7.67
C SER A 59 -14.93 0.13 6.37
N PRO A 60 -15.11 0.76 5.19
CA PRO A 60 -14.85 0.11 3.90
C PRO A 60 -13.37 -0.30 3.75
N ALA A 61 -12.45 0.31 4.48
CA ALA A 61 -11.04 -0.06 4.50
C ALA A 61 -10.84 -1.53 4.94
N LEU A 62 -11.57 -1.96 5.97
CA LEU A 62 -11.53 -3.34 6.48
C LEU A 62 -12.02 -4.34 5.43
N ARG A 63 -13.11 -3.97 4.73
CA ARG A 63 -13.72 -4.80 3.68
C ARG A 63 -12.78 -4.98 2.48
N ARG A 64 -12.06 -3.92 2.09
CA ARG A 64 -11.05 -3.97 1.03
C ARG A 64 -9.86 -4.84 1.44
N TYR A 65 -9.41 -4.76 2.69
CA TYR A 65 -8.35 -5.61 3.22
C TYR A 65 -8.71 -7.09 3.12
N TYR A 66 -9.89 -7.49 3.62
CA TYR A 66 -10.33 -8.88 3.56
C TYR A 66 -10.43 -9.40 2.12
N ARG A 67 -10.99 -8.60 1.19
CA ARG A 67 -11.04 -8.97 -0.22
C ARG A 67 -9.66 -9.27 -0.79
N LYS A 68 -8.67 -8.44 -0.47
CA LYS A 68 -7.30 -8.62 -0.95
C LYS A 68 -6.68 -9.91 -0.39
N HIS A 69 -6.83 -10.16 0.91
CA HIS A 69 -6.26 -11.34 1.54
C HIS A 69 -6.99 -12.64 1.19
N MET A 70 -8.30 -12.61 0.90
CA MET A 70 -9.01 -13.80 0.41
C MET A 70 -8.54 -14.24 -0.99
N LEU A 71 -8.13 -13.29 -1.84
CA LEU A 71 -7.52 -13.61 -3.14
C LEU A 71 -6.09 -14.17 -2.99
N GLU A 72 -5.41 -13.83 -1.91
CA GLU A 72 -4.05 -14.29 -1.59
C GLU A 72 -4.03 -15.63 -0.83
N SER A 73 -5.18 -16.16 -0.39
CA SER A 73 -5.25 -17.50 0.21
C SER A 73 -4.89 -18.56 -0.84
N PRO A 74 -3.81 -19.36 -0.65
CA PRO A 74 -3.60 -20.54 -1.47
C PRO A 74 -4.61 -21.59 -1.02
N SER A 75 -5.78 -21.59 -1.67
CA SER A 75 -6.50 -22.84 -1.85
C SER A 75 -5.57 -23.73 -2.66
N GLN A 76 -4.86 -24.62 -1.96
CA GLN A 76 -4.33 -25.83 -2.56
C GLN A 76 -5.45 -26.43 -3.42
N HIS A 77 -5.08 -26.80 -4.66
CA HIS A 77 -5.92 -27.35 -5.74
C HIS A 77 -6.61 -26.32 -6.67
N SER A 78 -5.81 -25.55 -7.42
CA SER A 78 -6.18 -25.25 -8.82
C SER A 78 -5.41 -26.21 -9.71
N ILE A 79 -6.15 -27.17 -10.27
CA ILE A 79 -5.73 -28.15 -11.28
C ILE A 79 -4.84 -27.46 -12.32
N ALA A 80 -3.67 -28.07 -12.57
CA ALA A 80 -2.70 -27.59 -13.54
C ALA A 80 -3.35 -27.34 -14.92
N PRO A 81 -3.10 -26.20 -15.60
CA PRO A 81 -3.66 -25.93 -16.91
C PRO A 81 -2.94 -26.70 -18.05
N PHE A 82 -2.19 -27.77 -17.74
CA PHE A 82 -1.29 -28.41 -18.70
C PHE A 82 -1.85 -29.69 -19.36
N MET A 83 -3.15 -29.98 -19.22
CA MET A 83 -3.74 -31.21 -19.77
C MET A 83 -4.84 -30.94 -20.79
N LEU A 84 -4.53 -30.18 -21.84
CA LEU A 84 -5.41 -30.05 -23.01
C LEU A 84 -4.57 -30.02 -24.29
N TYR A 85 -3.82 -31.08 -24.55
CA TYR A 85 -3.50 -31.50 -25.91
C TYR A 85 -3.54 -33.03 -25.96
N PRO A 86 -4.53 -33.64 -26.65
CA PRO A 86 -4.46 -35.04 -26.96
C PRO A 86 -3.38 -35.24 -28.02
N ALA A 87 -2.43 -36.12 -27.72
CA ALA A 87 -1.50 -36.66 -28.69
C ALA A 87 -2.28 -37.49 -29.72
N ALA A 88 -2.71 -36.84 -30.79
CA ALA A 88 -3.08 -37.54 -32.02
C ALA A 88 -1.76 -37.96 -32.69
N GLY A 89 -1.40 -39.23 -32.47
CA GLY A 89 -0.37 -39.89 -33.28
C GLY A 89 -0.84 -40.08 -34.72
N LEU A 90 0.13 -40.37 -35.59
CA LEU A 90 0.11 -41.19 -36.81
C LEU A 90 1.49 -40.96 -37.46
N TYR A 91 2.41 -41.93 -37.32
CA TYR A 91 2.74 -42.97 -38.32
C TYR A 91 3.46 -42.41 -39.55
#